data_AF-A0A7S0R1D9-F1
#
_entry.id   AF-A0A7S0R1D9-F1
#
_cell.length_a   1.000
_cell.length_b   1.000
_cell.length_c   1.000
_cell.angle_alpha   90.00
_cell.angle_beta   90.00
_cell.angle_gamma   90.00
#
_symmetry.space_group_name_H-M   'P 1'
#
loop_
_entity.id
_entity.type
_entity.pdbx_description
1 polymer ?
#
loop_
_entity_poly.entity_id
_entity_poly.type
_entity_poly.pdbx_seq_one_letter_code
_entity_poly.pdbx_strand_id
1 'polypeptide(L)'
;MESISVHKHDLRAQGQRVRLFPTIAPGPPDLDARILSHKLLALGTFSEEVESNLFSFFDLKVTTRGSSVVATQLDLLGTWEHAGAVTDISITERGAGELLL
;
A
#
# COMPACT_ATOMS: atom_id res chain seq x y z
N MET A 1 24.87 -12.00 -8.47
CA MET A 1 23.66 -11.66 -9.22
C MET A 1 22.50 -11.98 -8.28
N GLU A 2 21.96 -10.98 -7.58
CA GLU A 2 20.88 -11.19 -6.60
C GLU A 2 19.59 -11.48 -7.36
N SER A 3 18.91 -12.59 -7.07
CA SER A 3 17.60 -12.87 -7.64
C SER A 3 16.57 -11.97 -6.95
N ILE A 4 15.90 -11.13 -7.73
CA ILE A 4 14.78 -10.34 -7.22
C ILE A 4 13.59 -11.30 -7.08
N SER A 5 13.21 -11.62 -5.85
CA SER A 5 11.95 -12.33 -5.58
C SER A 5 10.77 -11.40 -5.88
N VAL A 6 9.97 -11.74 -6.89
CA VAL A 6 8.77 -10.98 -7.25
C VAL A 6 7.57 -11.53 -6.50
N HIS A 7 6.91 -10.71 -5.68
CA HIS A 7 5.64 -11.02 -5.02
C HIS A 7 4.51 -10.24 -5.70
N LYS A 8 3.40 -10.93 -6.01
CA LYS A 8 2.25 -10.35 -6.71
C LYS A 8 1.02 -10.43 -5.83
N HIS A 9 0.29 -9.33 -5.74
CA HIS A 9 -1.04 -9.25 -5.13
C HIS A 9 -2.05 -8.93 -6.22
N ASP A 10 -3.05 -9.79 -6.40
CA ASP A 10 -4.14 -9.56 -7.35
C ASP A 10 -5.28 -8.81 -6.64
N LEU A 11 -5.57 -7.61 -7.13
CA LEU A 11 -6.55 -6.70 -6.55
C LEU A 11 -7.96 -6.92 -7.12
N ARG A 12 -8.13 -7.83 -8.10
CA ARG A 12 -9.40 -8.18 -8.77
C ARG A 12 -10.22 -6.98 -9.25
N ALA A 13 -9.55 -5.86 -9.54
CA ALA A 13 -10.18 -4.62 -9.96
C ALA A 13 -9.37 -3.99 -11.10
N GLN A 14 -10.05 -3.31 -12.02
CA GLN A 14 -9.37 -2.57 -13.07
C GLN A 14 -8.73 -1.32 -12.44
N GLY A 15 -7.40 -1.36 -12.25
CA GLY A 15 -6.65 -0.30 -11.60
C GLY A 15 -6.60 0.95 -12.45
N GLN A 16 -7.13 2.05 -11.92
CA GLN A 16 -7.06 3.36 -12.58
C GLN A 16 -5.82 4.12 -12.11
N ARG A 17 -5.47 4.09 -10.81
CA ARG A 17 -4.27 4.74 -10.23
C ARG A 17 -3.77 4.11 -8.93
N VAL A 18 -2.44 4.10 -8.73
CA VAL A 18 -1.77 3.66 -7.47
C VAL A 18 -0.86 4.77 -6.97
N ARG A 19 -0.86 5.03 -5.66
CA ARG A 19 0.08 5.94 -4.99
C ARG A 19 0.61 5.32 -3.71
N LEU A 20 1.93 5.29 -3.56
CA LEU A 20 2.59 4.95 -2.31
C LEU A 20 2.73 6.18 -1.43
N PHE A 21 2.52 6.01 -0.14
CA PHE A 21 2.74 7.07 0.84
C PHE A 21 4.23 7.23 1.12
N PRO A 22 4.65 8.41 1.61
CA PRO A 22 5.97 8.58 2.18
C PRO A 22 6.28 7.44 3.17
N THR A 23 7.45 6.84 2.99
CA THR A 23 7.88 5.71 3.81
C THR A 23 8.15 6.17 5.24
N ILE A 24 7.51 5.53 6.21
CA ILE A 24 7.89 5.62 7.61
C ILE A 24 9.06 4.67 7.85
N ALA A 25 10.06 5.10 8.63
CA ALA A 25 11.16 4.24 9.02
C ALA A 25 10.62 2.98 9.73
N PRO A 26 11.14 1.79 9.43
CA PRO A 26 10.68 0.58 10.08
C PRO A 26 11.03 0.61 11.58
N GLY A 27 10.28 -0.18 12.35
CA GLY A 27 10.62 -0.43 13.75
C GLY A 27 11.94 -1.20 13.90
N PRO A 28 12.45 -1.32 15.13
CA PRO A 28 13.66 -2.11 15.40
C PRO A 28 13.45 -3.59 15.01
N PRO A 29 14.51 -4.32 14.66
CA PRO A 29 14.43 -5.74 14.37
C PRO A 29 13.93 -6.55 15.58
N ASP A 30 13.24 -7.67 15.31
CA ASP A 30 12.89 -8.66 16.32
C ASP A 30 14.11 -9.52 16.75
N LEU A 31 13.89 -10.49 17.65
CA LEU A 31 14.93 -11.40 18.15
C LEU A 31 15.59 -12.26 17.05
N ASP A 32 14.91 -12.44 15.92
CA ASP A 32 15.39 -13.20 14.75
C ASP A 32 16.01 -12.28 13.67
N ALA A 33 16.28 -11.02 14.03
CA ALA A 33 16.75 -9.97 13.13
C ALA A 33 15.79 -9.68 11.95
N ARG A 34 14.50 -9.93 12.13
CA ARG A 34 13.47 -9.59 11.13
C ARG A 34 12.99 -8.17 11.36
N ILE A 35 12.82 -7.43 10.27
CA ILE A 35 12.34 -6.06 10.28
C ILE A 35 10.98 -6.03 9.59
N LEU A 36 9.96 -5.60 10.31
CA LEU A 36 8.63 -5.33 9.78
C LEU A 36 8.55 -3.86 9.33
N SER A 37 8.27 -3.66 8.04
CA SER A 37 8.01 -2.35 7.45
C SER A 37 6.56 -2.23 7.04
N HIS A 38 5.91 -1.14 7.42
CA HIS A 38 4.57 -0.79 6.95
C HIS A 38 4.67 0.20 5.78
N LYS A 39 3.96 -0.09 4.70
CA LYS A 39 3.88 0.77 3.51
C LYS A 39 2.42 1.03 3.21
N LEU A 40 1.96 2.25 3.49
CA LEU A 40 0.62 2.66 3.10
C LEU A 40 0.58 2.88 1.59
N LEU A 41 -0.52 2.45 0.97
CA LEU A 41 -0.81 2.67 -0.43
C LEU A 41 -2.27 3.05 -0.62
N ALA A 42 -2.51 3.95 -1.56
CA ALA A 42 -3.83 4.35 -2.01
C ALA A 42 -4.03 3.88 -3.45
N LEU A 43 -5.25 3.45 -3.75
CA LEU A 43 -5.63 2.87 -5.03
C LEU A 43 -6.97 3.43 -5.47
N GLY A 44 -7.01 3.92 -6.70
CA GLY A 44 -8.24 4.21 -7.43
C GLY A 44 -8.58 3.05 -8.37
N THR A 45 -9.78 2.50 -8.25
CA THR A 45 -10.28 1.41 -9.11
C THR A 45 -11.70 1.68 -9.59
N PHE A 46 -12.09 1.01 -10.68
CA PHE A 46 -13.50 0.79 -10.97
C PHE A 46 -13.86 -0.64 -10.59
N SER A 47 -14.92 -0.81 -9.80
CA SER A 47 -15.46 -2.12 -9.46
C SER A 47 -16.68 -2.42 -10.32
N GLU A 48 -16.60 -3.49 -11.11
CA GLU A 48 -17.72 -3.96 -11.92
C GLU A 48 -18.84 -4.55 -11.05
N GLU A 49 -18.52 -5.11 -9.87
CA GLU A 49 -19.50 -5.73 -8.98
C GLU A 49 -20.50 -4.74 -8.38
N VAL A 50 -20.04 -3.52 -8.10
CA VAL A 50 -20.86 -2.44 -7.51
C VAL A 50 -21.04 -1.26 -8.48
N GLU A 51 -20.59 -1.41 -9.72
CA GLU A 51 -20.63 -0.40 -10.79
C GLU A 51 -20.19 1.00 -10.36
N SER A 52 -19.16 1.08 -9.51
CA SER A 52 -18.73 2.34 -8.88
C SER A 52 -17.22 2.50 -8.92
N ASN A 53 -16.77 3.77 -8.88
CA ASN A 53 -15.36 4.08 -8.70
C ASN A 53 -15.04 4.05 -7.22
N LEU A 54 -14.00 3.32 -6.86
CA LEU A 54 -13.59 3.10 -5.49
C LEU A 54 -12.23 3.73 -5.25
N PHE A 55 -12.09 4.33 -4.08
CA PHE A 55 -10.83 4.78 -3.54
C PHE A 55 -10.52 3.97 -2.30
N SER A 56 -9.48 3.15 -2.36
CA SER A 56 -9.13 2.17 -1.34
C SER A 56 -7.73 2.41 -0.79
N PHE A 57 -7.55 2.05 0.47
CA PHE A 57 -6.30 2.20 1.20
C PHE A 57 -5.86 0.87 1.76
N PHE A 58 -4.59 0.56 1.62
CA PHE A 58 -4.04 -0.68 2.11
C PHE A 58 -2.76 -0.43 2.91
N ASP A 59 -2.52 -1.32 3.86
CA ASP A 59 -1.23 -1.47 4.53
C ASP A 59 -0.50 -2.67 3.90
N LEU A 60 0.58 -2.39 3.19
CA LEU A 60 1.52 -3.40 2.73
C LEU A 60 2.60 -3.59 3.79
N LYS A 61 2.45 -4.70 4.53
CA LYS A 61 3.42 -5.17 5.51
C LYS A 61 4.49 -5.98 4.80
N VAL A 62 5.74 -5.55 4.91
CA VAL A 62 6.91 -6.23 4.34
C VAL A 62 7.84 -6.65 5.47
N THR A 63 8.00 -7.95 5.65
CA THR A 63 8.95 -8.52 6.61
C THR A 63 10.24 -8.86 5.87
N THR A 64 11.35 -8.30 6.33
CA THR A 64 12.69 -8.53 5.76
C THR A 64 13.62 -9.14 6.80
N ARG A 65 14.68 -9.82 6.35
CA ARG A 65 15.79 -10.29 7.19
C ARG A 65 17.09 -10.09 6.43
N GLY A 66 17.93 -9.17 6.87
CA GLY A 66 19.06 -8.70 6.07
C GLY A 66 18.58 -8.04 4.77
N SER A 67 19.10 -8.47 3.62
CA SER A 67 18.68 -7.99 2.29
C SER A 67 17.50 -8.76 1.68
N SER A 68 16.99 -9.79 2.36
CA SER A 68 15.95 -10.67 1.81
C SER A 68 14.55 -10.31 2.32
N VAL A 69 13.56 -10.33 1.42
CA VAL A 69 12.13 -10.29 1.79
C VAL A 69 11.70 -11.69 2.21
N VAL A 70 11.14 -11.80 3.41
CA VAL A 70 10.70 -13.07 4.02
C VAL A 70 9.20 -13.27 3.83
N ALA A 71 8.42 -12.20 3.97
CA ALA A 71 6.97 -12.24 3.81
C ALA A 71 6.43 -10.88 3.38
N THR A 72 5.30 -10.91 2.67
CA THR A 72 4.49 -9.72 2.39
C THR A 72 3.03 -10.01 2.69
N GLN A 73 2.37 -9.08 3.34
CA GLN A 73 0.94 -9.13 3.61
C GLN A 73 0.31 -7.80 3.20
N LEU A 74 -0.83 -7.86 2.51
CA LEU A 74 -1.57 -6.69 2.06
C LEU A 74 -2.93 -6.68 2.76
N ASP A 75 -3.14 -5.71 3.63
CA ASP A 75 -4.40 -5.56 4.38
C ASP A 75 -5.17 -4.34 3.87
N LEU A 76 -6.45 -4.53 3.52
CA LEU A 76 -7.34 -3.42 3.19
C LEU A 76 -7.73 -2.68 4.48
N LEU A 77 -7.42 -1.38 4.54
CA LEU A 77 -7.74 -0.52 5.68
C LEU A 77 -9.10 0.14 5.53
N GLY A 78 -9.51 0.45 4.31
CA GLY A 78 -10.79 1.10 4.04
C GLY A 78 -11.00 1.37 2.56
N THR A 79 -12.27 1.57 2.20
CA THR A 79 -12.71 1.88 0.85
C THR A 79 -13.82 2.94 0.91
N TRP A 80 -13.76 3.90 0.00
CA TRP A 80 -14.73 4.95 -0.19
C TRP A 80 -15.21 4.95 -1.64
N GLU A 81 -16.49 5.20 -1.85
CA GLU A 81 -17.01 5.47 -3.19
C GLU A 81 -16.60 6.87 -3.64
N HIS A 82 -16.20 6.98 -4.90
CA HIS A 82 -15.81 8.22 -5.54
C HIS A 82 -16.75 8.51 -6.70
N ALA A 83 -17.19 9.76 -6.84
CA ALA A 83 -18.21 10.15 -7.82
C ALA A 83 -17.78 9.98 -9.29
N GLY A 84 -16.50 9.71 -9.56
CA GLY A 84 -15.96 9.48 -10.89
C GLY A 84 -14.63 8.73 -10.85
N ALA A 85 -14.01 8.55 -12.02
CA ALA A 85 -12.71 7.90 -12.11
C ALA A 85 -11.67 8.62 -11.24
N VAL A 86 -10.94 7.86 -10.42
CA VAL A 86 -9.83 8.39 -9.63
C VAL A 86 -8.62 8.52 -10.58
N THR A 87 -8.38 9.74 -11.06
CA THR A 87 -7.40 10.02 -12.11
C THR A 87 -6.04 10.46 -11.58
N ASP A 88 -6.01 10.97 -10.35
CA ASP A 88 -4.80 11.34 -9.61
C ASP A 88 -4.99 11.13 -8.11
N ILE A 89 -3.89 10.93 -7.38
CA ILE A 89 -3.87 10.79 -5.92
C ILE A 89 -2.70 11.61 -5.38
N SER A 90 -3.02 12.69 -4.67
CA SER A 90 -2.05 13.53 -3.98
C SER A 90 -2.05 13.24 -2.49
N ILE A 91 -0.88 13.32 -1.86
CA ILE A 91 -0.71 13.12 -0.42
C ILE A 91 -0.07 14.38 0.13
N THR A 92 -0.70 14.98 1.14
CA THR A 92 -0.27 16.26 1.70
C THR A 92 0.06 16.08 3.18
N GLU A 93 1.16 16.68 3.65
CA GLU A 93 1.44 16.73 5.08
C GLU A 93 0.61 17.86 5.74
N ARG A 94 -0.11 17.54 6.81
CA ARG A 94 -0.85 18.52 7.62
C ARG A 94 0.05 19.23 8.65
N GLY A 95 1.24 18.69 8.88
CA GLY A 95 2.22 19.11 9.87
C GLY A 95 2.43 18.04 10.96
N ALA A 96 3.56 18.11 11.67
CA ALA A 96 3.94 17.17 12.73
C ALA A 96 3.94 15.68 12.30
N GLY A 97 4.13 15.39 11.02
CA GLY A 97 4.09 14.02 10.49
C GLY A 97 2.66 13.46 10.28
N GLU A 98 1.61 14.25 10.48
CA GLU A 98 0.26 13.87 10.10
C GLU A 98 0.07 14.00 8.58
N LEU A 99 -0.45 12.94 7.95
CA LEU A 99 -0.71 12.91 6.51
C LEU A 99 -2.21 13.08 6.26
N LEU A 100 -2.55 14.01 5.34
CA LEU A 100 -3.86 14.20 4.77
C LEU A 100 -3.91 13.62 3.36
N LEU A 101 -5.09 13.10 3.03
CA LEU A 101 -5.45 12.50 1.77
C LEU A 101 -6.59 13.29 1.12
#